data_AF-A0AAE5JYD4-F1
#
_entry.id   AF-A0AAE5JYD4-F1
#
_cell.length_a   1.000
_cell.length_b   1.000
_cell.length_c   1.000
_cell.angle_alpha   90.00
_cell.angle_beta   90.00
_cell.angle_gamma   90.00
#
_symmetry.space_group_name_H-M   'P 1'
#
loop_
_entity.id
_entity.type
_entity.pdbx_description
1 polymer ?
#
loop_
_entity_poly.entity_id
_entity_poly.type
_entity_poly.pdbx_seq_one_letter_code
_entity_poly.pdbx_strand_id
1 'polypeptide(L)'
;MSIAVTTTDPTNTGVSTTSSSSLTGSNAADLQSSFLTLLVAQLKNQDPTNPMENNELTSQLAQISTVSGIEKLNTTLGSISGQIDNSQSLQASNLIGHGVMIPGTTVLAGTGSEEGAVTTTTPFGVELQQAADKVTATITDKNGAVVRTIDIGELTAGVHSFTWDGTLTDGSTAPNGSYNVAISASNGGTQLVAQPLQFALVQGATSAQPVPGPTPVANGSIFQSAQPINYGYQPLFEDRRPRNIGDTLTIVLQENVSASKSSSANASRDGKTNFGFDTVPRYLQGLFGNARADVEASGGNTFNGKGGANASNTFSGTLTVTVDQVLVNGNLHVVGEKQIAINQGTEFIRFSGVVNPRTISGSNTVPSTQVADARIEYVGNGYINEAQNMGWLQRFFLNLSPM
;
A
#
# COMPACT_ATOMS: atom_id res chain seq x y z
N MET A 1 -19.40 59.04 -0.26
CA MET A 1 -18.26 59.35 -1.16
C MET A 1 -17.55 58.04 -1.42
N SER A 2 -17.29 57.54 -2.61
CA SER A 2 -17.51 57.96 -3.99
C SER A 2 -17.26 56.70 -4.85
N ILE A 3 -18.06 56.51 -5.89
CA ILE A 3 -17.86 55.49 -6.91
C ILE A 3 -16.63 55.87 -7.73
N ALA A 4 -15.78 54.91 -8.06
CA ALA A 4 -14.87 55.00 -9.20
C ALA A 4 -14.85 53.65 -9.94
N VAL A 5 -15.53 53.65 -11.08
CA VAL A 5 -15.33 52.73 -12.19
C VAL A 5 -14.05 53.12 -12.89
N THR A 6 -13.19 52.16 -13.22
CA THR A 6 -12.18 52.34 -14.27
C THR A 6 -12.16 51.12 -15.18
N THR A 7 -12.27 51.42 -16.46
CA THR A 7 -12.43 50.59 -17.63
C THR A 7 -11.15 49.84 -18.03
N THR A 8 -11.36 48.68 -18.66
CA THR A 8 -10.47 47.95 -19.57
C THR A 8 -9.84 48.85 -20.65
N ASP A 9 -8.55 48.69 -21.00
CA ASP A 9 -8.04 47.92 -22.16
C ASP A 9 -6.47 48.03 -22.28
N PRO A 10 -5.73 47.39 -23.23
CA PRO A 10 -4.45 46.73 -22.96
C PRO A 10 -3.26 47.47 -23.61
N THR A 11 -2.01 47.13 -23.24
CA THR A 11 -0.86 47.06 -24.16
C THR A 11 0.45 46.76 -23.40
N ASN A 12 0.94 45.54 -23.61
CA ASN A 12 2.35 45.17 -23.84
C ASN A 12 3.45 46.16 -23.39
N THR A 13 4.20 45.82 -22.34
CA THR A 13 5.66 46.04 -22.29
C THR A 13 6.33 44.90 -21.52
N GLY A 14 7.10 44.09 -22.22
CA GLY A 14 7.91 43.02 -21.64
C GLY A 14 9.06 43.57 -20.79
N VAL A 15 9.19 43.03 -19.58
CA VAL A 15 10.41 43.09 -18.77
C VAL A 15 10.65 41.69 -18.22
N SER A 16 11.70 41.05 -18.73
CA SER A 16 12.19 39.75 -18.29
C SER A 16 12.80 39.85 -16.90
N THR A 17 12.21 39.21 -15.90
CA THR A 17 12.82 38.97 -14.59
C THR A 17 13.38 37.57 -14.51
N THR A 18 14.70 37.51 -14.38
CA THR A 18 15.58 36.35 -14.23
C THR A 18 15.13 35.40 -13.11
N SER A 19 14.83 34.15 -13.49
CA SER A 19 14.67 33.03 -12.56
C SER A 19 16.03 32.45 -12.17
N SER A 20 16.32 32.46 -10.88
CA SER A 20 17.47 31.77 -10.28
C SER A 20 17.26 30.25 -10.35
N SER A 21 17.97 29.58 -11.25
CA SER A 21 18.02 28.12 -11.33
C SER A 21 18.95 27.56 -10.27
N SER A 22 18.39 26.99 -9.21
CA SER A 22 19.10 26.13 -8.27
C SER A 22 19.44 24.79 -8.94
N LEU A 23 20.73 24.51 -9.09
CA LEU A 23 21.27 23.26 -9.62
C LEU A 23 21.11 22.14 -8.58
N THR A 24 20.21 21.19 -8.82
CA THR A 24 20.13 19.92 -8.10
C THR A 24 20.02 18.78 -9.12
N GLY A 25 21.09 18.00 -9.28
CA GLY A 25 21.13 16.83 -10.16
C GLY A 25 22.52 16.21 -10.23
N SER A 26 22.85 15.34 -9.27
CA SER A 26 24.13 14.63 -9.16
C SER A 26 24.12 13.35 -10.01
N ASN A 27 24.33 13.44 -11.33
CA ASN A 27 24.56 12.25 -12.14
C ASN A 27 26.07 11.97 -12.22
N ALA A 28 26.49 10.73 -11.99
CA ALA A 28 27.87 10.30 -12.23
C ALA A 28 28.34 10.61 -13.67
N ALA A 29 27.41 10.64 -14.63
CA ALA A 29 27.63 11.07 -16.00
C ALA A 29 27.99 12.57 -16.13
N ASP A 30 27.39 13.43 -15.31
CA ASP A 30 27.69 14.88 -15.29
C ASP A 30 29.04 15.15 -14.62
N LEU A 31 29.40 14.36 -13.62
CA LEU A 31 30.74 14.38 -13.02
C LEU A 31 31.81 13.85 -13.99
N GLN A 32 31.53 12.80 -14.76
CA GLN A 32 32.42 12.31 -15.82
C GLN A 32 32.61 13.34 -16.94
N SER A 33 31.54 14.05 -17.32
CA SER A 33 31.58 15.09 -18.36
C SER A 33 32.32 16.35 -17.90
N SER A 34 32.11 16.75 -16.65
CA SER A 34 32.85 17.86 -16.01
C SER A 34 34.32 17.49 -15.82
N PHE A 35 34.61 16.23 -15.51
CA PHE A 35 35.96 15.70 -15.39
C PHE A 35 36.70 15.65 -16.73
N LEU A 36 36.08 15.16 -17.81
CA LEU A 36 36.68 15.19 -19.14
C LEU A 36 36.93 16.62 -19.62
N THR A 37 36.06 17.55 -19.25
CA THR A 37 36.23 18.97 -19.56
C THR A 37 37.39 19.59 -18.78
N LEU A 38 37.53 19.27 -17.48
CA LEU A 38 38.67 19.70 -16.67
C LEU A 38 39.98 19.05 -17.13
N LEU A 39 39.96 17.78 -17.54
CA LEU A 39 41.12 17.04 -18.04
C LEU A 39 41.60 17.60 -19.39
N VAL A 40 40.68 17.97 -20.28
CA VAL A 40 41.00 18.65 -21.55
C VAL A 40 41.51 20.08 -21.31
N ALA A 41 40.96 20.79 -20.32
CA ALA A 41 41.44 22.11 -19.91
C ALA A 41 42.84 22.05 -19.29
N GLN A 42 43.11 21.04 -18.46
CA GLN A 42 44.41 20.79 -17.87
C GLN A 42 45.42 20.38 -18.95
N LEU A 43 45.10 19.46 -19.87
CA LEU A 43 45.96 19.09 -21.01
C LEU A 43 46.38 20.27 -21.90
N LYS A 44 45.51 21.30 -22.02
CA LYS A 44 45.83 22.54 -22.74
C LYS A 44 46.72 23.51 -21.97
N ASN A 45 46.87 23.35 -20.64
CA ASN A 45 47.58 24.27 -19.77
C ASN A 45 48.51 23.56 -18.75
N GLN A 46 49.01 22.37 -19.06
CA GLN A 46 50.09 21.75 -18.28
C GLN A 46 51.43 22.30 -18.77
N ASP A 47 52.19 22.87 -17.84
CA ASP A 47 53.62 23.12 -18.02
C ASP A 47 54.32 21.76 -18.17
N PRO A 48 55.05 21.50 -19.28
CA PRO A 48 55.57 20.18 -19.65
C PRO A 48 56.68 19.63 -18.73
N THR A 49 56.95 20.26 -17.59
CA THR A 49 58.10 19.92 -16.74
C THR A 49 57.76 19.19 -15.44
N ASN A 50 56.49 18.93 -15.10
CA ASN A 50 56.13 18.06 -13.95
C ASN A 50 54.84 17.25 -14.12
N PRO A 51 54.89 16.11 -14.85
CA PRO A 51 53.75 15.21 -15.02
C PRO A 51 53.71 14.16 -13.90
N MET A 52 53.14 14.47 -12.73
CA MET A 52 53.02 13.50 -11.62
C MET A 52 51.62 13.31 -11.01
N GLU A 53 50.54 13.66 -11.70
CA GLU A 53 49.16 13.45 -11.17
C GLU A 53 48.36 12.30 -11.86
N ASN A 54 48.96 11.56 -12.81
CA ASN A 54 48.18 10.64 -13.66
C ASN A 54 47.78 9.29 -12.99
N ASN A 55 48.48 8.90 -11.92
CA ASN A 55 48.32 7.57 -11.31
C ASN A 55 47.23 7.54 -10.22
N GLU A 56 47.05 8.65 -9.49
CA GLU A 56 45.98 8.78 -8.49
C GLU A 56 44.62 9.04 -9.16
N LEU A 57 44.61 9.78 -10.27
CA LEU A 57 43.42 10.03 -11.09
C LEU A 57 42.84 8.76 -11.73
N THR A 58 43.69 7.84 -12.20
CA THR A 58 43.25 6.55 -12.74
C THR A 58 42.71 5.62 -11.65
N SER A 59 43.25 5.68 -10.42
CA SER A 59 42.74 4.96 -9.25
C SER A 59 41.39 5.51 -8.78
N GLN A 60 41.22 6.84 -8.74
CA GLN A 60 39.94 7.48 -8.41
C GLN A 60 38.88 7.23 -9.49
N LEU A 61 39.27 7.22 -10.77
CA LEU A 61 38.35 6.89 -11.88
C LEU A 61 37.93 5.41 -11.85
N ALA A 62 38.83 4.50 -11.48
CA ALA A 62 38.51 3.10 -11.25
C ALA A 62 37.55 2.93 -10.06
N GLN A 63 37.75 3.67 -8.96
CA GLN A 63 36.84 3.66 -7.80
C GLN A 63 35.45 4.25 -8.12
N ILE A 64 35.38 5.31 -8.93
CA ILE A 64 34.09 5.88 -9.38
C ILE A 64 33.37 4.91 -10.34
N SER A 65 34.12 4.20 -11.18
CA SER A 65 33.56 3.22 -12.13
C SER A 65 33.04 1.95 -11.42
N THR A 66 33.70 1.50 -10.35
CA THR A 66 33.20 0.38 -9.54
C THR A 66 31.98 0.77 -8.71
N VAL A 67 31.95 1.98 -8.16
CA VAL A 67 30.77 2.50 -7.44
C VAL A 67 29.57 2.66 -8.38
N SER A 68 29.79 3.22 -9.58
CA SER A 68 28.74 3.29 -10.61
C SER A 68 28.29 1.91 -11.11
N GLY A 69 29.21 0.94 -11.18
CA GLY A 69 28.90 -0.46 -11.47
C GLY A 69 28.01 -1.10 -10.40
N ILE A 70 28.30 -0.88 -9.12
CA ILE A 70 27.48 -1.36 -7.99
C ILE A 70 26.10 -0.69 -7.98
N GLU A 71 26.03 0.61 -8.26
CA GLU A 71 24.78 1.34 -8.38
C GLU A 71 23.90 0.80 -9.53
N LYS A 72 24.52 0.49 -10.67
CA LYS A 72 23.85 -0.15 -11.81
C LYS A 72 23.39 -1.56 -11.48
N LEU A 73 24.19 -2.35 -10.75
CA LEU A 73 23.79 -3.68 -10.28
C LEU A 73 22.60 -3.59 -9.31
N ASN A 74 22.62 -2.67 -8.35
CA ASN A 74 21.49 -2.44 -7.44
C ASN A 74 20.22 -2.02 -8.20
N THR A 75 20.36 -1.17 -9.22
CA THR A 75 19.25 -0.78 -10.09
C THR A 75 18.69 -1.99 -10.86
N THR A 76 19.58 -2.83 -11.42
CA THR A 76 19.18 -4.02 -12.16
C THR A 76 18.49 -5.02 -11.23
N LEU A 77 18.98 -5.20 -10.00
CA LEU A 77 18.39 -6.08 -9.00
C LEU A 77 17.02 -5.57 -8.54
N GLY A 78 16.87 -4.26 -8.38
CA GLY A 78 15.57 -3.61 -8.14
C GLY A 78 14.59 -3.83 -9.28
N SER A 79 15.04 -3.75 -10.54
CA SER A 79 14.19 -4.02 -11.71
C SER A 79 13.76 -5.48 -11.80
N ILE A 80 14.64 -6.43 -11.44
CA ILE A 80 14.32 -7.86 -11.37
C ILE A 80 13.29 -8.12 -10.26
N SER A 81 13.42 -7.49 -9.09
CA SER A 81 12.42 -7.59 -8.02
C SER A 81 11.05 -7.08 -8.47
N GLY A 82 11.01 -5.89 -9.09
CA GLY A 82 9.75 -5.34 -9.62
C GLY A 82 9.14 -6.20 -10.74
N GLN A 83 9.97 -6.85 -11.55
CA GLN A 83 9.51 -7.81 -12.57
C GLN A 83 8.95 -9.10 -11.94
N ILE A 84 9.51 -9.57 -10.82
CA ILE A 84 8.99 -10.71 -10.05
C ILE A 84 7.64 -10.37 -9.40
N ASP A 85 7.47 -9.15 -8.87
CA ASP A 85 6.20 -8.72 -8.26
C ASP A 85 5.09 -8.56 -9.31
N ASN A 86 5.41 -8.08 -10.50
CA ASN A 86 4.46 -8.05 -11.63
C ASN A 86 4.02 -9.45 -12.06
N SER A 87 4.92 -10.45 -11.99
CA SER A 87 4.59 -11.86 -12.24
C SER A 87 3.61 -12.39 -11.19
N GLN A 88 3.76 -12.01 -9.92
CA GLN A 88 2.82 -12.35 -8.84
C GLN A 88 1.46 -11.66 -8.98
N SER A 89 1.43 -10.39 -9.42
CA SER A 89 0.16 -9.69 -9.71
C SER A 89 -0.65 -10.36 -10.83
N LEU A 90 0.04 -10.90 -11.85
CA LEU A 90 -0.62 -11.67 -12.91
C LEU A 90 -1.18 -13.01 -12.39
N GLN A 91 -0.57 -13.61 -11.36
CA GLN A 91 -1.14 -14.76 -10.65
C GLN A 91 -2.42 -14.40 -9.88
N ALA A 92 -2.51 -13.19 -9.32
CA ALA A 92 -3.72 -12.71 -8.65
C ALA A 92 -4.89 -12.51 -9.62
N SER A 93 -4.62 -12.14 -10.89
CA SER A 93 -5.68 -12.06 -11.91
C SER A 93 -6.33 -13.41 -12.20
N ASN A 94 -5.63 -14.53 -12.03
CA ASN A 94 -6.21 -15.87 -12.17
C ASN A 94 -7.13 -16.23 -11.00
N LEU A 95 -7.01 -15.55 -9.85
CA LEU A 95 -7.88 -15.80 -8.70
C LEU A 95 -9.26 -15.14 -8.85
N ILE A 96 -9.43 -14.20 -9.79
CA ILE A 96 -10.73 -13.60 -10.08
C ILE A 96 -11.71 -14.70 -10.50
N GLY A 97 -12.88 -14.74 -9.86
CA GLY A 97 -13.88 -15.79 -10.09
C GLY A 97 -13.61 -17.10 -9.32
N HIS A 98 -12.46 -17.23 -8.65
CA HIS A 98 -12.21 -18.31 -7.70
C HIS A 98 -12.59 -17.89 -6.28
N GLY A 99 -12.97 -18.88 -5.48
CA GLY A 99 -13.20 -18.72 -4.05
C GLY A 99 -11.91 -18.90 -3.26
N VAL A 100 -11.65 -18.00 -2.33
CA VAL A 100 -10.52 -18.07 -1.41
C VAL A 100 -11.01 -18.13 0.03
N MET A 101 -10.18 -18.72 0.89
CA MET A 101 -10.41 -18.76 2.33
C MET A 101 -9.58 -17.65 2.98
N ILE A 102 -10.23 -16.71 3.67
CA ILE A 102 -9.59 -15.59 4.35
C ILE A 102 -9.95 -15.59 5.84
N PRO A 103 -9.12 -14.98 6.72
CA PRO A 103 -9.47 -14.80 8.12
C PRO A 103 -10.86 -14.18 8.31
N GLY A 104 -11.74 -14.89 9.01
CA GLY A 104 -13.11 -14.44 9.28
C GLY A 104 -14.02 -15.58 9.74
N THR A 105 -15.23 -15.22 10.19
CA THR A 105 -16.17 -16.15 10.82
C THR A 105 -17.49 -16.29 10.06
N THR A 106 -17.67 -15.57 8.95
CA THR A 106 -18.97 -15.50 8.29
C THR A 106 -19.22 -16.74 7.43
N VAL A 107 -20.42 -17.30 7.54
CA VAL A 107 -20.96 -18.33 6.64
C VAL A 107 -22.31 -17.88 6.12
N LEU A 108 -22.51 -17.96 4.81
CA LEU A 108 -23.78 -17.66 4.17
C LEU A 108 -24.53 -18.95 3.89
N ALA A 109 -25.82 -18.99 4.20
CA ALA A 109 -26.73 -20.06 3.79
C ALA A 109 -27.79 -19.50 2.83
N GLY A 110 -28.07 -20.24 1.77
CA GLY A 110 -29.04 -19.84 0.75
C GLY A 110 -29.65 -21.02 0.01
N THR A 111 -30.97 -20.96 -0.22
CA THR A 111 -31.71 -21.80 -1.16
C THR A 111 -31.87 -21.07 -2.48
N GLY A 112 -31.70 -21.77 -3.60
CA GLY A 112 -32.09 -21.26 -4.92
C GLY A 112 -33.61 -21.01 -5.00
N SER A 113 -34.02 -20.16 -5.93
CA SER A 113 -35.45 -19.85 -6.19
C SER A 113 -36.16 -20.94 -7.01
N GLU A 114 -35.47 -22.02 -7.35
CA GLU A 114 -36.00 -23.14 -8.15
C GLU A 114 -36.75 -24.14 -7.27
N GLU A 115 -37.82 -24.72 -7.81
CA GLU A 115 -38.65 -25.71 -7.11
C GLU A 115 -37.83 -26.98 -6.85
N GLY A 116 -37.55 -27.28 -5.58
CA GLY A 116 -36.66 -28.37 -5.15
C GLY A 116 -35.22 -27.97 -4.82
N ALA A 117 -34.91 -26.66 -4.77
CA ALA A 117 -33.59 -26.18 -4.41
C ALA A 117 -33.18 -26.59 -2.98
N VAL A 118 -32.01 -27.20 -2.87
CA VAL A 118 -31.39 -27.57 -1.59
C VAL A 118 -30.66 -26.36 -1.01
N THR A 119 -30.72 -26.18 0.32
CA THR A 119 -29.91 -25.16 1.00
C THR A 119 -28.44 -25.45 0.81
N THR A 120 -27.73 -24.48 0.28
CA THR A 120 -26.27 -24.51 0.15
C THR A 120 -25.65 -23.52 1.11
N THR A 121 -24.47 -23.83 1.61
CA THR A 121 -23.72 -22.94 2.48
C THR A 121 -22.33 -22.68 1.92
N THR A 122 -21.79 -21.49 2.20
CA THR A 122 -20.38 -21.21 1.89
C THR A 122 -19.47 -22.01 2.82
N PRO A 123 -18.36 -22.57 2.32
CA PRO A 123 -17.43 -23.31 3.18
C PRO A 123 -16.79 -22.38 4.23
N PHE A 124 -16.43 -22.97 5.36
CA PHE A 124 -15.63 -22.33 6.40
C PHE A 124 -14.38 -23.18 6.66
N GLY A 125 -13.43 -22.66 7.42
CA GLY A 125 -12.21 -23.39 7.72
C GLY A 125 -11.56 -22.96 9.01
N VAL A 126 -10.48 -23.66 9.34
CA VAL A 126 -9.62 -23.34 10.48
C VAL A 126 -8.17 -23.54 10.08
N GLU A 127 -7.32 -22.63 10.52
CA GLU A 127 -5.88 -22.82 10.52
C GLU A 127 -5.39 -23.09 11.95
N LEU A 128 -4.65 -24.18 12.11
CA LEU A 128 -4.08 -24.63 13.38
C LEU A 128 -2.55 -24.67 13.28
N GLN A 129 -1.87 -24.03 14.23
CA GLN A 129 -0.40 -24.08 14.29
C GLN A 129 0.14 -25.41 14.84
N GLN A 130 -0.71 -26.17 15.55
CA GLN A 130 -0.37 -27.45 16.17
C GLN A 130 -1.54 -28.41 15.97
N ALA A 131 -1.29 -29.72 16.02
CA ALA A 131 -2.36 -30.72 15.96
C ALA A 131 -3.31 -30.57 17.17
N ALA A 132 -4.60 -30.80 16.95
CA ALA A 132 -5.66 -30.73 17.94
C ALA A 132 -6.41 -32.06 18.02
N ASP A 133 -6.63 -32.57 19.22
CA ASP A 133 -7.34 -33.84 19.43
C ASP A 133 -8.86 -33.64 19.40
N LYS A 134 -9.32 -32.42 19.73
CA LYS A 134 -10.73 -32.07 19.71
C LYS A 134 -10.93 -30.68 19.13
N VAL A 135 -11.62 -30.64 18.00
CA VAL A 135 -12.05 -29.42 17.32
C VAL A 135 -13.56 -29.39 17.24
N THR A 136 -14.14 -28.29 17.69
CA THR A 136 -15.59 -28.05 17.71
C THR A 136 -15.89 -26.73 17.00
N ALA A 137 -16.85 -26.74 16.09
CA ALA A 137 -17.34 -25.55 15.40
C ALA A 137 -18.76 -25.24 15.87
N THR A 138 -18.95 -24.06 16.44
CA THR A 138 -20.26 -23.57 16.89
C THR A 138 -20.74 -22.52 15.91
N ILE A 139 -21.88 -22.78 15.28
CA ILE A 139 -22.54 -21.89 14.35
C ILE A 139 -23.62 -21.11 15.11
N THR A 140 -23.59 -19.78 14.99
CA THR A 140 -24.54 -18.86 15.61
C THR A 140 -25.25 -18.01 14.56
N ASP A 141 -26.51 -17.66 14.81
CA ASP A 141 -27.25 -16.71 13.98
C ASP A 141 -26.84 -15.25 14.23
N LYS A 142 -27.47 -14.31 13.52
CA LYS A 142 -27.28 -12.86 13.71
C LYS A 142 -27.61 -12.35 15.12
N ASN A 143 -28.42 -13.08 15.88
CA ASN A 143 -28.82 -12.72 17.24
C ASN A 143 -27.88 -13.33 18.29
N GLY A 144 -26.88 -14.12 17.87
CA GLY A 144 -25.96 -14.85 18.74
C GLY A 144 -26.55 -16.15 19.29
N ALA A 145 -27.71 -16.59 18.82
CA ALA A 145 -28.28 -17.88 19.21
C ALA A 145 -27.53 -19.02 18.52
N VAL A 146 -27.18 -20.06 19.27
CA VAL A 146 -26.49 -21.24 18.74
C VAL A 146 -27.47 -22.04 17.88
N VAL A 147 -27.20 -22.12 16.58
CA VAL A 147 -28.04 -22.85 15.62
C VAL A 147 -27.57 -24.28 15.45
N ARG A 148 -26.26 -24.51 15.49
CA ARG A 148 -25.64 -25.84 15.32
C ARG A 148 -24.28 -25.89 15.99
N THR A 149 -23.98 -27.02 16.63
CA THR A 149 -22.62 -27.36 17.04
C THR A 149 -22.18 -28.59 16.26
N ILE A 150 -21.01 -28.52 15.67
CA ILE A 150 -20.41 -29.55 14.83
C ILE A 150 -19.12 -29.99 15.52
N ASP A 151 -19.05 -31.27 15.90
CA ASP A 151 -17.81 -31.88 16.35
C ASP A 151 -17.02 -32.33 15.12
N ILE A 152 -15.90 -31.65 14.85
CA ILE A 152 -15.03 -31.93 13.70
C ILE A 152 -14.07 -33.08 14.03
N GLY A 153 -13.69 -33.22 15.30
CA GLY A 153 -12.81 -34.28 15.79
C GLY A 153 -11.35 -33.88 15.82
N GLU A 154 -10.46 -34.81 15.49
CA GLU A 154 -9.00 -34.64 15.49
C GLU A 154 -8.53 -33.99 14.19
N LEU A 155 -7.69 -32.96 14.28
CA LEU A 155 -7.08 -32.29 13.13
C LEU A 155 -5.57 -32.15 13.31
N THR A 156 -4.82 -32.32 12.22
CA THR A 156 -3.38 -32.02 12.19
C THR A 156 -3.14 -30.50 12.09
N ALA A 157 -1.90 -30.06 12.34
CA ALA A 157 -1.51 -28.68 12.02
C ALA A 157 -1.71 -28.38 10.52
N GLY A 158 -2.07 -27.13 10.20
CA GLY A 158 -2.34 -26.66 8.85
C GLY A 158 -3.74 -26.08 8.68
N VAL A 159 -4.12 -25.88 7.40
CA VAL A 159 -5.41 -25.32 6.99
C VAL A 159 -6.37 -26.44 6.62
N HIS A 160 -7.55 -26.44 7.23
CA HIS A 160 -8.62 -27.40 6.94
C HIS A 160 -9.91 -26.64 6.59
N SER A 161 -10.63 -27.10 5.56
CA SER A 161 -11.91 -26.54 5.13
C SER A 161 -13.05 -27.54 5.28
N PHE A 162 -14.22 -27.02 5.63
CA PHE A 162 -15.44 -27.78 5.90
C PHE A 162 -16.65 -27.05 5.32
N THR A 163 -17.71 -27.79 5.06
CA THR A 163 -18.98 -27.25 4.59
C THR A 163 -20.07 -27.65 5.57
N TRP A 164 -20.87 -26.69 5.99
CA TRP A 164 -22.05 -26.96 6.82
C TRP A 164 -23.21 -27.40 5.91
N ASP A 165 -23.96 -28.41 6.33
CA ASP A 165 -25.12 -28.92 5.59
C ASP A 165 -26.32 -27.97 5.56
N GLY A 166 -26.27 -26.83 6.26
CA GLY A 166 -27.35 -25.86 6.32
C GLY A 166 -28.52 -26.32 7.21
N THR A 167 -28.30 -27.27 8.11
CA THR A 167 -29.32 -27.77 9.04
C THR A 167 -29.10 -27.28 10.48
N LEU A 168 -30.22 -26.96 11.14
CA LEU A 168 -30.29 -26.58 12.55
C LEU A 168 -30.12 -27.80 13.47
N THR A 169 -30.02 -27.56 14.78
CA THR A 169 -29.95 -28.62 15.81
C THR A 169 -31.20 -29.51 15.86
N ASP A 170 -32.35 -28.98 15.46
CA ASP A 170 -33.64 -29.70 15.40
C ASP A 170 -33.82 -30.48 14.08
N GLY A 171 -32.84 -30.44 13.17
CA GLY A 171 -32.88 -31.07 11.85
C GLY A 171 -33.66 -30.27 10.80
N SER A 172 -34.21 -29.11 11.15
CA SER A 172 -34.84 -28.21 10.18
C SER A 172 -33.81 -27.45 9.34
N THR A 173 -34.25 -26.94 8.19
CA THR A 173 -33.38 -26.19 7.28
C THR A 173 -33.16 -24.76 7.79
N ALA A 174 -31.90 -24.33 7.81
CA ALA A 174 -31.54 -22.99 8.22
C ALA A 174 -32.11 -21.93 7.24
N PRO A 175 -32.74 -20.86 7.74
CA PRO A 175 -33.19 -19.75 6.91
C PRO A 175 -32.05 -19.10 6.11
N ASN A 176 -32.38 -18.55 4.94
CA ASN A 176 -31.43 -17.81 4.12
C ASN A 176 -30.89 -16.60 4.89
N GLY A 177 -29.57 -16.48 4.97
CA GLY A 177 -28.93 -15.41 5.70
C GLY A 177 -27.47 -15.67 6.06
N SER A 178 -26.91 -14.73 6.83
CA SER A 178 -25.55 -14.80 7.36
C SER A 178 -25.53 -15.39 8.76
N TYR A 179 -24.58 -16.29 8.97
CA TYR A 179 -24.28 -16.96 10.23
C TYR A 179 -22.80 -16.74 10.58
N ASN A 180 -22.47 -16.91 11.86
CA ASN A 180 -21.09 -16.84 12.34
C ASN A 180 -20.62 -18.20 12.84
N VAL A 181 -19.36 -18.54 12.61
CA VAL A 181 -18.72 -19.76 13.08
C VAL A 181 -17.63 -19.40 14.08
N ALA A 182 -17.76 -19.94 15.29
CA ALA A 182 -16.73 -19.90 16.32
C ALA A 182 -16.09 -21.29 16.42
N ILE A 183 -14.77 -21.37 16.29
CA ILE A 183 -14.03 -22.63 16.32
C ILE A 183 -13.21 -22.71 17.60
N SER A 184 -13.38 -23.79 18.34
CA SER A 184 -12.60 -24.11 19.53
C SER A 184 -11.82 -25.40 19.30
N ALA A 185 -10.50 -25.33 19.46
CA ALA A 185 -9.58 -26.45 19.30
C ALA A 185 -8.80 -26.68 20.60
N SER A 186 -8.59 -27.94 20.95
CA SER A 186 -7.80 -28.33 22.13
C SER A 186 -6.98 -29.59 21.86
N ASN A 187 -5.84 -29.70 22.54
CA ASN A 187 -4.97 -30.89 22.54
C ASN A 187 -4.64 -31.23 24.00
N GLY A 188 -4.94 -32.47 24.42
CA GLY A 188 -4.72 -32.91 25.80
C GLY A 188 -5.36 -32.03 26.88
N GLY A 189 -6.48 -31.36 26.56
CA GLY A 189 -7.16 -30.42 27.47
C GLY A 189 -6.59 -28.99 27.49
N THR A 190 -5.52 -28.71 26.75
CA THR A 190 -4.99 -27.35 26.56
C THR A 190 -5.66 -26.70 25.36
N GLN A 191 -6.23 -25.50 25.55
CA GLN A 191 -6.84 -24.73 24.47
C GLN A 191 -5.76 -24.27 23.48
N LEU A 192 -5.99 -24.50 22.19
CA LEU A 192 -5.12 -24.04 21.11
C LEU A 192 -5.69 -22.78 20.46
N VAL A 193 -4.78 -21.98 19.90
CA VAL A 193 -5.16 -20.84 19.05
C VAL A 193 -5.59 -21.39 17.69
N ALA A 194 -6.86 -21.21 17.37
CA ALA A 194 -7.48 -21.60 16.11
C ALA A 194 -7.88 -20.34 15.34
N GLN A 195 -7.35 -20.16 14.13
CA GLN A 195 -7.71 -19.02 13.29
C GLN A 195 -8.88 -19.43 12.38
N PRO A 196 -10.09 -18.86 12.56
CA PRO A 196 -11.22 -19.18 11.69
C PRO A 196 -11.02 -18.54 10.32
N LEU A 197 -11.45 -19.28 9.29
CA LEU A 197 -11.41 -18.88 7.90
C LEU A 197 -12.83 -18.89 7.32
N GLN A 198 -13.15 -17.86 6.55
CA GLN A 198 -14.40 -17.72 5.81
C GLN A 198 -14.12 -17.74 4.30
N PHE A 199 -15.12 -18.19 3.55
CA PHE A 199 -15.09 -18.11 2.10
C PHE A 199 -15.34 -16.68 1.61
N ALA A 200 -14.55 -16.24 0.63
CA ALA A 200 -14.77 -15.03 -0.12
C ALA A 200 -14.58 -15.29 -1.61
N LEU A 201 -15.50 -14.78 -2.45
CA LEU A 201 -15.32 -14.77 -3.89
C LEU A 201 -14.44 -13.58 -4.26
N VAL A 202 -13.37 -13.81 -5.01
CA VAL A 202 -12.54 -12.71 -5.53
C VAL A 202 -13.32 -12.02 -6.65
N GLN A 203 -13.92 -10.88 -6.33
CA GLN A 203 -14.60 -10.04 -7.30
C GLN A 203 -13.59 -9.09 -7.94
N GLY A 204 -13.41 -9.22 -9.25
CA GLY A 204 -12.61 -8.32 -10.06
C GLY A 204 -13.49 -7.31 -10.80
N ALA A 205 -13.97 -6.27 -10.11
CA ALA A 205 -14.43 -5.03 -10.74
C ALA A 205 -14.69 -3.94 -9.69
N THR A 206 -13.92 -2.85 -9.75
CA THR A 206 -14.16 -1.58 -9.04
C THR A 206 -15.12 -0.66 -9.84
N SER A 207 -15.71 -1.17 -10.92
CA SER A 207 -16.57 -0.38 -11.82
C SER A 207 -18.02 -0.85 -11.71
N ALA A 208 -18.86 0.00 -11.13
CA ALA A 208 -20.30 -0.22 -11.06
C ALA A 208 -20.90 -0.11 -12.48
N GLN A 209 -21.54 -1.18 -12.95
CA GLN A 209 -22.43 -1.08 -14.09
C GLN A 209 -23.79 -0.56 -13.62
N PRO A 210 -24.45 0.37 -14.34
CA PRO A 210 -25.78 0.84 -13.99
C PRO A 210 -26.74 -0.35 -13.91
N VAL A 211 -27.35 -0.57 -12.74
CA VAL A 211 -28.43 -1.57 -12.61
C VAL A 211 -29.61 -1.11 -13.46
N PRO A 212 -30.19 -1.97 -14.32
CA PRO A 212 -31.40 -1.64 -15.06
C PRO A 212 -32.49 -1.21 -14.08
N GLY A 213 -32.99 0.03 -14.22
CA GLY A 213 -34.04 0.54 -13.36
C GLY A 213 -35.31 -0.33 -13.43
N PRO A 214 -36.14 -0.34 -12.37
CA PRO A 214 -37.37 -1.12 -12.35
C PRO A 214 -38.27 -0.74 -13.54
N THR A 215 -38.86 -1.74 -14.20
CA THR A 215 -39.76 -1.53 -15.33
C THR A 215 -40.97 -0.68 -14.90
N PRO A 216 -41.33 0.38 -15.64
CA PRO A 216 -42.42 1.25 -15.24
C PRO A 216 -43.76 0.48 -15.27
N VAL A 217 -44.47 0.48 -14.14
CA VAL A 217 -45.82 -0.07 -14.04
C VAL A 217 -46.78 0.88 -14.77
N ALA A 218 -47.41 0.41 -15.85
CA ALA A 218 -48.37 1.21 -16.61
C ALA A 218 -49.68 1.38 -15.81
N ASN A 219 -49.80 2.49 -15.07
CA ASN A 219 -50.94 2.77 -14.19
C ASN A 219 -51.99 3.72 -14.81
N GLY A 220 -51.89 4.05 -16.11
CA GLY A 220 -52.83 4.91 -16.83
C GLY A 220 -52.87 6.37 -16.38
N SER A 221 -52.04 6.77 -15.42
CA SER A 221 -51.93 8.16 -14.97
C SER A 221 -50.86 8.90 -15.77
N ILE A 222 -51.10 10.18 -16.06
CA ILE A 222 -50.08 11.08 -16.65
C ILE A 222 -48.97 11.39 -15.62
N PHE A 223 -49.26 11.23 -14.33
CA PHE A 223 -48.32 11.41 -13.23
C PHE A 223 -47.83 10.04 -12.69
N GLN A 224 -46.71 9.55 -13.20
CA GLN A 224 -46.10 8.31 -12.72
C GLN A 224 -45.18 8.57 -11.52
N SER A 225 -45.71 8.38 -10.30
CA SER A 225 -44.96 8.53 -9.03
C SER A 225 -43.91 7.42 -8.78
N ALA A 226 -43.86 6.41 -9.65
CA ALA A 226 -42.98 5.25 -9.52
C ALA A 226 -41.68 5.35 -10.36
N GLN A 227 -41.47 6.45 -11.08
CA GLN A 227 -40.12 6.74 -11.55
C GLN A 227 -39.35 7.26 -10.33
N PRO A 228 -38.21 6.65 -9.96
CA PRO A 228 -37.41 7.17 -8.86
C PRO A 228 -37.21 8.66 -9.08
N ILE A 229 -37.35 9.47 -8.04
CA ILE A 229 -37.22 10.94 -8.07
C ILE A 229 -35.91 11.39 -8.76
N ASN A 230 -34.95 10.49 -8.88
CA ASN A 230 -33.70 10.60 -9.59
C ASN A 230 -33.80 10.52 -11.14
N TYR A 231 -34.73 9.78 -11.75
CA TYR A 231 -34.77 9.58 -13.21
C TYR A 231 -35.95 10.26 -13.94
N GLY A 232 -36.88 10.92 -13.23
CA GLY A 232 -38.20 11.28 -13.78
C GLY A 232 -38.52 12.76 -14.03
N TYR A 233 -37.69 13.72 -13.64
CA TYR A 233 -37.95 15.14 -13.89
C TYR A 233 -36.72 15.81 -14.51
N GLN A 234 -36.76 16.03 -15.83
CA GLN A 234 -35.77 16.80 -16.56
C GLN A 234 -36.30 18.22 -16.79
N PRO A 235 -36.10 19.16 -15.86
CA PRO A 235 -36.44 20.56 -16.12
C PRO A 235 -35.66 21.06 -17.35
N LEU A 236 -36.38 21.60 -18.33
CA LEU A 236 -35.80 22.11 -19.59
C LEU A 236 -34.81 23.28 -19.40
N PHE A 237 -34.69 23.79 -18.16
CA PHE A 237 -33.92 24.99 -17.83
C PHE A 237 -33.00 24.82 -16.61
N GLU A 238 -32.80 23.60 -16.09
CA GLU A 238 -31.78 23.37 -15.05
C GLU A 238 -30.47 22.91 -15.68
N ASP A 239 -29.36 23.44 -15.18
CA ASP A 239 -28.02 23.03 -15.61
C ASP A 239 -27.78 21.55 -15.23
N ARG A 240 -27.26 20.77 -16.17
CA ARG A 240 -27.24 19.30 -16.10
C ARG A 240 -26.14 18.83 -15.15
N ARG A 241 -26.47 18.76 -13.86
CA ARG A 241 -25.58 18.24 -12.82
C ARG A 241 -25.86 16.76 -12.52
N PRO A 242 -24.81 15.94 -12.33
CA PRO A 242 -24.89 14.58 -11.84
C PRO A 242 -25.74 14.47 -10.56
N ARG A 243 -26.71 13.55 -10.57
CA ARG A 243 -27.61 13.25 -9.44
C ARG A 243 -27.92 11.77 -9.31
N ASN A 244 -27.64 10.98 -10.35
CA ASN A 244 -28.09 9.61 -10.49
C ASN A 244 -26.93 8.64 -10.50
N ILE A 245 -27.23 7.39 -10.12
CA ILE A 245 -26.30 6.27 -10.27
C ILE A 245 -25.97 6.11 -11.75
N GLY A 246 -24.68 6.04 -12.06
CA GLY A 246 -24.15 5.98 -13.43
C GLY A 246 -23.80 7.34 -14.04
N ASP A 247 -24.14 8.48 -13.41
CA ASP A 247 -23.69 9.78 -13.89
C ASP A 247 -22.18 9.93 -13.69
N THR A 248 -21.49 10.63 -14.60
CA THR A 248 -20.05 10.90 -14.50
C THR A 248 -19.79 12.33 -14.07
N LEU A 249 -18.74 12.52 -13.28
CA LEU A 249 -18.22 13.82 -12.89
C LEU A 249 -16.68 13.80 -12.91
N THR A 250 -16.08 14.98 -13.05
CA THR A 250 -14.62 15.12 -13.06
C THR A 250 -14.15 15.65 -11.72
N ILE A 251 -13.32 14.87 -11.04
CA ILE A 251 -12.62 15.30 -9.84
C ILE A 251 -11.33 16.02 -10.24
N VAL A 252 -11.16 17.23 -9.73
CA VAL A 252 -9.92 17.99 -9.83
C VAL A 252 -9.12 17.72 -8.56
N LEU A 253 -8.08 16.91 -8.70
CA LEU A 253 -7.20 16.47 -7.63
C LEU A 253 -6.25 17.61 -7.29
N GLN A 254 -6.34 18.12 -6.05
CA GLN A 254 -5.49 19.18 -5.52
C GLN A 254 -5.11 18.82 -4.08
N GLU A 255 -4.09 17.97 -3.92
CA GLU A 255 -3.65 17.55 -2.60
C GLU A 255 -2.25 18.03 -2.23
N ASN A 256 -2.15 18.54 -1.01
CA ASN A 256 -0.89 18.89 -0.36
C ASN A 256 -0.75 18.02 0.88
N VAL A 257 -0.03 16.91 0.77
CA VAL A 257 0.23 16.00 1.89
C VAL A 257 1.60 16.33 2.47
N SER A 258 1.61 16.90 3.67
CA SER A 258 2.82 17.19 4.43
C SER A 258 2.85 16.29 5.67
N ALA A 259 3.61 15.19 5.63
CA ALA A 259 3.80 14.29 6.77
C ALA A 259 5.19 14.53 7.37
N SER A 260 5.26 14.87 8.66
CA SER A 260 6.53 14.98 9.39
C SER A 260 6.58 13.93 10.51
N LYS A 261 7.63 13.12 10.53
CA LYS A 261 7.90 12.10 11.55
C LYS A 261 9.23 12.41 12.23
N SER A 262 9.20 12.92 13.45
CA SER A 262 10.38 13.03 14.31
C SER A 262 10.53 11.78 15.19
N SER A 263 11.71 11.17 15.14
CA SER A 263 12.13 9.99 15.90
C SER A 263 13.57 10.22 16.39
N SER A 264 13.72 10.68 17.62
CA SER A 264 15.02 10.79 18.29
C SER A 264 15.31 9.50 19.06
N ALA A 265 16.25 8.70 18.57
CA ALA A 265 16.71 7.48 19.24
C ALA A 265 18.13 7.71 19.79
N ASN A 266 18.23 7.97 21.11
CA ASN A 266 19.50 7.97 21.82
C ASN A 266 19.82 6.52 22.22
N ALA A 267 20.83 5.92 21.60
CA ALA A 267 21.32 4.59 21.98
C ALA A 267 22.83 4.67 22.25
N SER A 268 23.21 5.13 23.45
CA SER A 268 24.58 5.08 23.93
C SER A 268 24.92 3.67 24.42
N ARG A 269 25.93 3.01 23.83
CA ARG A 269 26.47 1.73 24.31
C ARG A 269 27.77 1.99 25.06
N ASP A 270 27.69 2.27 26.35
CA ASP A 270 28.83 2.38 27.26
C ASP A 270 29.32 0.97 27.67
N GLY A 271 30.01 0.29 26.76
CA GLY A 271 30.68 -0.97 27.05
C GLY A 271 32.16 -0.72 27.35
N LYS A 272 32.52 -0.58 28.64
CA LYS A 272 33.93 -0.61 29.07
C LYS A 272 34.30 -2.07 29.35
N THR A 273 34.76 -2.80 28.35
CA THR A 273 35.32 -4.15 28.53
C THR A 273 36.84 -4.06 28.63
N ASN A 274 37.37 -4.06 29.85
CA ASN A 274 38.80 -4.25 30.10
C ASN A 274 39.12 -5.72 29.80
N PHE A 275 39.52 -6.02 28.56
CA PHE A 275 40.13 -7.31 28.23
C PHE A 275 41.60 -7.32 28.65
N GLY A 276 41.84 -7.33 29.96
CA GLY A 276 43.15 -7.66 30.53
C GLY A 276 43.28 -9.17 30.65
N PHE A 277 44.12 -9.82 29.84
CA PHE A 277 44.57 -11.18 30.11
C PHE A 277 45.64 -11.14 31.22
N ASP A 278 45.25 -10.93 32.48
CA ASP A 278 46.19 -10.90 33.62
C ASP A 278 46.80 -12.29 33.95
N THR A 279 46.34 -13.36 33.30
CA THR A 279 46.89 -14.70 33.53
C THR A 279 47.09 -15.47 32.22
N VAL A 280 48.30 -15.40 31.68
CA VAL A 280 48.76 -16.34 30.66
C VAL A 280 48.76 -17.75 31.29
N PRO A 281 48.12 -18.77 30.68
CA PRO A 281 48.09 -20.13 31.22
C PRO A 281 49.52 -20.64 31.52
N ARG A 282 49.70 -21.24 32.70
CA ARG A 282 51.01 -21.62 33.29
C ARG A 282 51.92 -22.48 32.38
N TYR A 283 51.37 -23.13 31.36
CA TYR A 283 52.15 -23.91 30.40
C TYR A 283 52.89 -23.06 29.35
N LEU A 284 52.50 -21.80 29.13
CA LEU A 284 53.20 -20.83 28.27
C LEU A 284 54.23 -19.97 29.03
N GLN A 285 54.24 -20.05 30.36
CA GLN A 285 55.12 -19.25 31.23
C GLN A 285 56.62 -19.58 31.06
N GLY A 286 56.95 -20.75 30.49
CA GLY A 286 58.33 -21.12 30.17
C GLY A 286 58.87 -20.57 28.84
N LEU A 287 57.98 -20.15 27.94
CA LEU A 287 58.36 -19.65 26.60
C LEU A 287 58.53 -18.13 26.55
N PHE A 288 57.81 -17.41 27.42
CA PHE A 288 57.88 -15.96 27.56
C PHE A 288 58.32 -15.62 28.98
N GLY A 289 59.63 -15.54 29.20
CA GLY A 289 60.20 -15.33 30.53
C GLY A 289 59.65 -14.06 31.20
N ASN A 290 59.12 -14.22 32.42
CA ASN A 290 58.84 -13.24 33.50
C ASN A 290 58.44 -11.78 33.17
N ALA A 291 58.03 -11.44 31.95
CA ALA A 291 57.51 -10.13 31.59
C ALA A 291 55.99 -10.21 31.52
N ARG A 292 55.32 -9.60 32.51
CA ARG A 292 53.89 -9.31 32.43
C ARG A 292 53.67 -8.36 31.26
N ALA A 293 53.10 -8.86 30.16
CA ALA A 293 52.71 -8.05 29.03
C ALA A 293 51.25 -7.62 29.22
N ASP A 294 51.05 -6.45 29.80
CA ASP A 294 49.76 -5.76 29.80
C ASP A 294 49.50 -5.23 28.39
N VAL A 295 48.44 -5.72 27.74
CA VAL A 295 47.93 -5.16 26.48
C VAL A 295 46.54 -4.63 26.78
N GLU A 296 46.45 -3.31 26.97
CA GLU A 296 45.19 -2.60 27.22
C GLU A 296 44.62 -2.08 25.89
N ALA A 297 43.49 -2.63 25.45
CA ALA A 297 42.76 -2.19 24.27
C ALA A 297 41.40 -1.60 24.68
N SER A 298 41.29 -0.27 24.67
CA SER A 298 40.04 0.46 24.95
C SER A 298 39.44 1.02 23.66
N GLY A 299 38.19 0.66 23.35
CA GLY A 299 37.39 1.27 22.28
C GLY A 299 35.96 1.49 22.75
N GLY A 300 35.41 2.69 22.55
CA GLY A 300 34.04 3.05 22.92
C GLY A 300 33.26 3.60 21.73
N ASN A 301 32.02 3.11 21.52
CA ASN A 301 31.14 3.55 20.44
C ASN A 301 29.88 4.24 21.01
N THR A 302 29.83 5.57 20.93
CA THR A 302 28.63 6.37 21.23
C THR A 302 27.81 6.61 19.96
N PHE A 303 26.55 6.15 19.93
CA PHE A 303 25.63 6.36 18.80
C PHE A 303 24.54 7.38 19.16
N ASN A 304 24.57 8.54 18.49
CA ASN A 304 23.52 9.57 18.58
C ASN A 304 22.69 9.57 17.28
N GLY A 305 21.44 9.08 17.34
CA GLY A 305 20.51 9.04 16.21
C GLY A 305 19.37 10.07 16.36
N LYS A 306 19.40 11.14 15.56
CA LYS A 306 18.23 12.02 15.37
C LYS A 306 17.64 11.75 13.99
N GLY A 307 16.50 11.07 13.92
CA GLY A 307 15.77 10.82 12.67
C GLY A 307 14.56 11.72 12.54
N GLY A 308 14.60 12.73 11.69
CA GLY A 308 13.42 13.48 11.26
C GLY A 308 13.13 13.17 9.79
N ALA A 309 12.00 12.55 9.48
CA ALA A 309 11.56 12.30 8.12
C ALA A 309 10.40 13.27 7.79
N ASN A 310 10.66 14.26 6.93
CA ASN A 310 9.64 15.13 6.37
C ASN A 310 9.33 14.65 4.95
N ALA A 311 8.14 14.09 4.74
CA ALA A 311 7.62 13.70 3.44
C ALA A 311 6.58 14.74 3.00
N SER A 312 6.95 15.57 2.02
CA SER A 312 6.04 16.51 1.37
C SER A 312 5.71 16.00 -0.03
N ASN A 313 4.47 15.58 -0.25
CA ASN A 313 3.97 15.09 -1.53
C ASN A 313 2.83 16.00 -2.00
N THR A 314 3.05 16.69 -3.12
CA THR A 314 2.00 17.46 -3.80
C THR A 314 1.44 16.65 -4.96
N PHE A 315 0.13 16.44 -4.99
CA PHE A 315 -0.55 15.66 -6.02
C PHE A 315 -1.58 16.52 -6.74
N SER A 316 -1.44 16.66 -8.05
CA SER A 316 -2.31 17.48 -8.89
C SER A 316 -2.69 16.75 -10.18
N GLY A 317 -3.99 16.71 -10.51
CA GLY A 317 -4.47 16.04 -11.72
C GLY A 317 -5.99 16.12 -11.89
N THR A 318 -6.52 15.51 -12.95
CA THR A 318 -7.96 15.34 -13.15
C THR A 318 -8.31 13.88 -13.38
N LEU A 319 -9.42 13.46 -12.78
CA LEU A 319 -9.92 12.09 -12.82
C LEU A 319 -11.44 12.09 -13.03
N THR A 320 -11.89 11.39 -14.07
CA THR A 320 -13.32 11.15 -14.28
C THR A 320 -13.75 9.99 -13.39
N VAL A 321 -14.82 10.21 -12.62
CA VAL A 321 -15.42 9.23 -11.70
C VAL A 321 -16.89 9.07 -12.05
N THR A 322 -17.47 7.96 -11.61
CA THR A 322 -18.88 7.63 -11.82
C THR A 322 -19.59 7.55 -10.47
N VAL A 323 -20.85 7.95 -10.43
CA VAL A 323 -21.70 7.77 -9.24
C VAL A 323 -22.05 6.29 -9.11
N ASP A 324 -21.57 5.67 -8.04
CA ASP A 324 -21.81 4.27 -7.69
C ASP A 324 -23.12 4.14 -6.90
N GLN A 325 -23.36 5.06 -5.97
CA GLN A 325 -24.57 5.05 -5.14
C GLN A 325 -25.04 6.47 -4.82
N VAL A 326 -26.36 6.67 -4.74
CA VAL A 326 -26.96 7.86 -4.13
C VAL A 326 -27.29 7.53 -2.67
N LEU A 327 -26.68 8.27 -1.73
CA LEU A 327 -26.90 8.10 -0.30
C LEU A 327 -28.29 8.62 0.10
N VAL A 328 -28.80 8.13 1.24
CA VAL A 328 -30.14 8.47 1.75
C VAL A 328 -30.34 9.98 1.95
N ASN A 329 -29.27 10.71 2.23
CA ASN A 329 -29.26 12.17 2.39
C ASN A 329 -29.16 12.94 1.06
N GLY A 330 -29.11 12.26 -0.09
CA GLY A 330 -29.00 12.86 -1.42
C GLY A 330 -27.57 13.17 -1.87
N ASN A 331 -26.55 12.82 -1.08
CA ASN A 331 -25.16 12.89 -1.53
C ASN A 331 -24.82 11.72 -2.47
N LEU A 332 -23.78 11.90 -3.28
CA LEU A 332 -23.35 10.91 -4.27
C LEU A 332 -22.08 10.22 -3.77
N HIS A 333 -22.11 8.91 -3.62
CA HIS A 333 -20.91 8.11 -3.51
C HIS A 333 -20.33 7.91 -4.91
N VAL A 334 -19.08 8.33 -5.11
CA VAL A 334 -18.43 8.34 -6.41
C VAL A 334 -17.17 7.50 -6.37
N VAL A 335 -16.92 6.76 -7.45
CA VAL A 335 -15.75 5.89 -7.59
C VAL A 335 -15.22 6.04 -9.00
N GLY A 336 -13.90 6.07 -9.15
CA GLY A 336 -13.25 6.03 -10.46
C GLY A 336 -11.82 5.54 -10.37
N GLU A 337 -11.39 4.88 -11.44
CA GLU A 337 -10.02 4.43 -11.63
C GLU A 337 -9.52 4.95 -12.98
N LYS A 338 -8.30 5.48 -12.98
CA LYS A 338 -7.57 5.83 -14.19
C LYS A 338 -6.25 5.09 -14.21
N GLN A 339 -6.15 4.17 -15.16
CA GLN A 339 -4.92 3.47 -15.47
C GLN A 339 -4.14 4.27 -16.52
N ILE A 340 -2.87 4.52 -16.27
CA ILE A 340 -1.95 5.16 -17.21
C ILE A 340 -0.76 4.23 -17.40
N ALA A 341 -0.50 3.82 -18.63
CA ALA A 341 0.73 3.11 -18.97
C ALA A 341 1.79 4.14 -19.37
N ILE A 342 2.88 4.23 -18.62
CA ILE A 342 4.03 5.08 -18.95
C ILE A 342 5.26 4.18 -19.08
N ASN A 343 5.81 4.12 -20.30
CA ASN A 343 6.99 3.32 -20.65
C ASN A 343 6.88 1.85 -20.23
N GLN A 344 7.40 1.51 -19.04
CA GLN A 344 7.69 0.15 -18.55
C GLN A 344 6.85 -0.22 -17.30
N GLY A 345 5.86 0.59 -16.93
CA GLY A 345 4.96 0.32 -15.80
C GLY A 345 3.53 0.80 -16.06
N THR A 346 2.58 0.16 -15.37
CA THR A 346 1.19 0.62 -15.28
C THR A 346 1.00 1.34 -13.96
N GLU A 347 0.59 2.60 -14.01
CA GLU A 347 0.20 3.38 -12.84
C GLU A 347 -1.32 3.38 -12.72
N PHE A 348 -1.84 3.21 -11.52
CA PHE A 348 -3.27 3.31 -11.24
C PHE A 348 -3.53 4.45 -10.26
N ILE A 349 -4.42 5.34 -10.67
CA ILE A 349 -4.99 6.36 -9.80
C ILE A 349 -6.41 5.91 -9.47
N ARG A 350 -6.67 5.58 -8.21
CA ARG A 350 -8.02 5.27 -7.72
C ARG A 350 -8.52 6.40 -6.85
N PHE A 351 -9.79 6.71 -7.03
CA PHE A 351 -10.50 7.70 -6.23
C PHE A 351 -11.83 7.14 -5.76
N SER A 352 -12.13 7.34 -4.49
CA SER A 352 -13.47 7.20 -3.97
C SER A 352 -13.79 8.31 -2.98
N GLY A 353 -15.08 8.63 -2.82
CA GLY A 353 -15.51 9.63 -1.85
C GLY A 353 -16.98 9.97 -1.98
N VAL A 354 -17.44 10.88 -1.13
CA VAL A 354 -18.82 11.35 -1.09
C VAL A 354 -18.89 12.81 -1.54
N VAL A 355 -19.61 13.05 -2.62
CA VAL A 355 -19.80 14.36 -3.25
C VAL A 355 -21.19 14.89 -2.91
N ASN A 356 -21.25 16.16 -2.51
CA ASN A 356 -22.52 16.87 -2.41
C ASN A 356 -22.90 17.41 -3.81
N PRO A 357 -24.07 17.08 -4.37
CA PRO A 357 -24.49 17.59 -5.68
C PRO A 357 -24.45 19.12 -5.83
N ARG A 358 -24.52 19.86 -4.71
CA ARG A 358 -24.46 21.33 -4.70
C ARG A 358 -23.06 21.88 -4.97
N THR A 359 -22.00 21.14 -4.62
CA THR A 359 -20.61 21.55 -4.84
C THR A 359 -20.13 21.25 -6.27
N ILE A 360 -20.93 20.52 -7.05
CA ILE A 360 -20.67 20.28 -8.46
C ILE A 360 -20.87 21.58 -9.25
N SER A 361 -19.83 22.00 -9.97
CA SER A 361 -19.86 23.16 -10.86
C SER A 361 -20.77 22.91 -12.08
N GLY A 362 -21.09 23.96 -12.84
CA GLY A 362 -21.84 23.81 -14.10
C GLY A 362 -21.10 23.05 -15.20
N SER A 363 -19.81 22.76 -15.01
CA SER A 363 -19.01 21.91 -15.92
C SER A 363 -18.82 20.49 -15.39
N ASN A 364 -19.62 20.05 -14.41
CA ASN A 364 -19.54 18.74 -13.77
C ASN A 364 -18.17 18.46 -13.13
N THR A 365 -17.55 19.50 -12.57
CA THR A 365 -16.27 19.40 -11.87
C THR A 365 -16.41 19.62 -10.37
N VAL A 366 -15.61 18.90 -9.59
CA VAL A 366 -15.53 19.05 -8.13
C VAL A 366 -14.05 18.99 -7.68
N PRO A 367 -13.55 19.96 -6.90
CA PRO A 367 -12.22 19.86 -6.29
C PRO A 367 -12.17 18.74 -5.24
N SER A 368 -11.08 17.98 -5.16
CA SER A 368 -10.91 16.89 -4.18
C SER A 368 -11.06 17.35 -2.73
N THR A 369 -10.68 18.60 -2.44
CA THR A 369 -10.85 19.25 -1.12
C THR A 369 -12.31 19.45 -0.68
N GLN A 370 -13.26 19.39 -1.63
CA GLN A 370 -14.69 19.52 -1.37
C GLN A 370 -15.42 18.16 -1.37
N VAL A 371 -14.68 17.06 -1.46
CA VAL A 371 -15.20 15.70 -1.39
C VAL A 371 -15.01 15.16 0.02
N ALA A 372 -16.09 14.68 0.63
CA ALA A 372 -16.04 14.06 1.95
C ALA A 372 -15.48 12.63 1.84
N ASP A 373 -14.73 12.19 2.85
CA ASP A 373 -14.10 10.86 2.91
C ASP A 373 -13.33 10.50 1.64
N ALA A 374 -12.69 11.48 1.01
CA ALA A 374 -11.91 11.30 -0.20
C ALA A 374 -10.74 10.35 0.06
N ARG A 375 -10.74 9.22 -0.63
CA ARG A 375 -9.64 8.26 -0.66
C ARG A 375 -8.99 8.32 -2.02
N ILE A 376 -7.70 8.63 -2.01
CA ILE A 376 -6.89 8.77 -3.21
C ILE A 376 -5.74 7.78 -3.08
N GLU A 377 -5.76 6.76 -3.93
CA GLU A 377 -4.69 5.78 -4.01
C GLU A 377 -3.89 6.06 -5.28
N TYR A 378 -2.61 6.38 -5.10
CA TYR A 378 -1.64 6.41 -6.20
C TYR A 378 -0.73 5.20 -6.05
N VAL A 379 -0.96 4.19 -6.88
CA VAL A 379 -0.10 3.01 -6.95
C VAL A 379 0.73 3.13 -8.21
N GLY A 380 1.99 3.57 -8.02
CA GLY A 380 3.00 3.55 -9.06
C GLY A 380 3.95 2.38 -8.84
N ASN A 381 4.13 1.53 -9.84
CA ASN A 381 5.12 0.44 -9.84
C ASN A 381 6.56 0.99 -10.03
N GLY A 382 6.91 2.07 -9.30
CA GLY A 382 8.20 2.75 -9.37
C GLY A 382 9.03 2.51 -8.11
N TYR A 383 10.35 2.49 -8.28
CA TYR A 383 11.38 2.17 -7.28
C TYR A 383 11.38 3.12 -6.08
N ILE A 384 10.45 2.97 -5.14
CA ILE A 384 10.50 3.74 -3.91
C ILE A 384 10.21 2.79 -2.74
N ASN A 385 11.31 2.39 -2.10
CA ASN A 385 11.54 2.43 -0.66
C ASN A 385 12.06 1.11 -0.04
N GLU A 386 13.31 0.73 -0.38
CA GLU A 386 14.10 -0.25 0.41
C GLU A 386 15.11 0.44 1.35
N ALA A 387 15.05 1.77 1.49
CA ALA A 387 15.98 2.51 2.34
C ALA A 387 15.63 2.46 3.85
N GLN A 388 14.48 1.87 4.21
CA GLN A 388 13.99 1.86 5.60
C GLN A 388 14.25 0.56 6.35
N ASN A 389 14.63 -0.53 5.67
CA ASN A 389 14.99 -1.78 6.33
C ASN A 389 16.50 -1.88 6.50
N MET A 390 16.95 -1.95 7.75
CA MET A 390 18.34 -2.15 8.10
C MET A 390 18.89 -3.38 7.36
N GLY A 391 19.86 -3.16 6.46
CA GLY A 391 20.36 -4.19 5.57
C GLY A 391 20.78 -5.45 6.33
N TRP A 392 20.50 -6.62 5.75
CA TRP A 392 20.79 -7.93 6.33
C TRP A 392 22.25 -8.07 6.80
N LEU A 393 23.19 -7.39 6.13
CA LEU A 393 24.61 -7.41 6.46
C LEU A 393 24.93 -6.68 7.78
N GLN A 394 24.20 -5.62 8.12
CA GLN A 394 24.32 -4.97 9.43
C GLN A 394 23.76 -5.86 10.55
N ARG A 395 22.64 -6.55 10.31
CA ARG A 395 22.11 -7.56 11.25
C ARG A 395 23.08 -8.72 11.44
N PHE A 396 23.80 -9.12 10.39
CA PHE A 396 24.82 -10.16 10.45
C PHE A 396 25.99 -9.76 11.36
N PHE A 397 26.54 -8.55 11.22
CA PHE A 397 27.64 -8.09 12.09
C PHE A 397 27.22 -7.82 13.55
N LEU A 398 25.97 -7.44 13.78
CA LEU A 398 25.40 -7.30 15.13
C LEU A 398 25.17 -8.64 15.83
N ASN A 399 24.92 -9.72 15.08
CA ASN A 399 24.70 -11.06 15.64
C ASN A 399 26.00 -11.88 15.77
N LEU A 400 27.08 -11.48 15.09
CA LEU A 400 28.38 -12.15 15.11
C LEU A 400 29.39 -11.52 16.09
N SER A 401 29.02 -10.46 16.81
CA SER A 401 29.83 -9.93 17.92
C SER A 401 29.14 -10.22 19.26
N PRO A 402 29.52 -11.31 19.95
CA PRO A 402 29.16 -11.49 21.35
C PRO A 402 29.84 -10.41 22.19
N MET A 403 29.22 -10.07 23.32
CA MET A 403 29.75 -9.15 24.34
C MET A 403 31.17 -9.46 24.78
#